data_AF-A0A7V9L0X5-F1
#
_entry.id   AF-A0A7V9L0X5-F1
#
_cell.length_a   1.000
_cell.length_b   1.000
_cell.length_c   1.000
_cell.angle_alpha   90.00
_cell.angle_beta   90.00
_cell.angle_gamma   90.00
#
_symmetry.space_group_name_H-M   'P 1'
#
loop_
_entity.id
_entity.type
_entity.pdbx_description
1 polymer ?
#
loop_
_entity_poly.entity_id
_entity_poly.type
_entity_poly.pdbx_seq_one_letter_code
_entity_poly.pdbx_strand_id
1 'polypeptide(L)' 'GLETIECYPTASWTRWSGLKGNRTRAAWTRAALADRGLDDLPARLGQDDRDAIAAALTARAHARGETEAFGEIVVPVSPR' A
#
# COMPACT_ATOMS: atom_id res chain seq x y z
N GLY A 1 -2.36 23.00 -2.36
CA GLY A 1 -1.86 21.79 -1.68
C GLY A 1 -1.81 20.66 -2.69
N LEU A 2 -1.12 19.55 -2.38
CA LEU A 2 -1.28 18.30 -3.12
C LEU A 2 -2.52 17.57 -2.61
N GLU A 3 -3.18 16.81 -3.48
CA GLU A 3 -4.22 15.87 -3.06
C GLU A 3 -3.59 14.76 -2.22
N THR A 4 -4.23 14.44 -1.10
CA THR A 4 -3.76 13.41 -0.17
C THR A 4 -4.85 12.38 0.02
N ILE A 5 -4.47 11.12 -0.11
CA ILE A 5 -5.32 9.98 0.22
C ILE A 5 -4.69 9.17 1.35
N GLU A 6 -5.51 8.65 2.24
CA GLU A 6 -5.10 7.68 3.25
C GLU A 6 -4.67 6.38 2.56
N CYS A 7 -3.54 5.81 2.97
CA CYS A 7 -3.06 4.52 2.46
C CYS A 7 -2.80 3.56 3.62
N TYR A 8 -3.29 2.32 3.48
CA TYR A 8 -2.98 1.21 4.36
C TYR A 8 -2.13 0.19 3.59
N PRO A 9 -0.78 0.26 3.62
CA PRO A 9 0.09 -0.58 2.79
C PRO A 9 -0.22 -2.07 2.90
N THR A 10 -0.51 -2.57 4.10
CA THR A 10 -0.89 -3.98 4.30
C THR A 10 -2.18 -4.35 3.59
N ALA A 11 -3.19 -3.47 3.58
CA ALA A 11 -4.43 -3.70 2.84
C ALA A 11 -4.16 -3.67 1.33
N SER A 12 -3.38 -2.71 0.83
CA SER A 12 -2.99 -2.64 -0.59
C SER A 12 -2.27 -3.91 -1.04
N TRP A 13 -1.26 -4.37 -0.29
CA TRP A 13 -0.57 -5.63 -0.57
C TRP A 13 -1.52 -6.83 -0.57
N THR A 14 -2.48 -6.86 0.36
CA THR A 14 -3.47 -7.93 0.45
C THR A 14 -4.39 -7.96 -0.76
N ARG A 15 -4.88 -6.79 -1.21
CA ARG A 15 -5.72 -6.68 -2.41
C ARG A 15 -4.99 -7.10 -3.68
N TRP A 16 -3.67 -6.85 -3.75
CA TRP A 16 -2.88 -7.12 -4.94
C TRP A 16 -2.26 -8.51 -5.02
N SER A 17 -1.88 -9.09 -3.87
CA SER A 17 -1.05 -10.32 -3.82
C SER A 17 -1.65 -11.41 -2.91
N GLY A 18 -2.91 -11.24 -2.53
CA GLY A 18 -3.61 -12.12 -1.59
C GLY A 18 -3.08 -12.00 -0.16
N LEU A 19 -3.58 -12.86 0.72
CA LEU A 19 -3.19 -12.87 2.13
C LEU A 19 -1.70 -13.21 2.30
N LYS A 20 -1.04 -12.55 3.26
CA LYS A 20 0.36 -12.87 3.64
C LYS A 20 0.53 -14.35 4.01
N GLY A 21 -0.44 -14.89 4.75
CA GLY A 21 -0.35 -16.22 5.36
C GLY A 21 0.87 -16.33 6.28
N ASN A 22 1.54 -17.48 6.24
CA ASN A 22 2.71 -17.79 7.06
C ASN A 22 4.02 -17.18 6.55
N ARG A 23 3.99 -16.43 5.43
CA ARG A 23 5.17 -15.76 4.89
C ARG A 23 5.60 -14.60 5.79
N THR A 24 6.90 -14.30 5.80
CA THR A 24 7.41 -13.06 6.39
C THR A 24 6.92 -11.87 5.56
N ARG A 25 6.83 -10.69 6.19
CA ARG A 25 6.45 -9.45 5.51
C ARG A 25 7.34 -9.17 4.30
N ALA A 26 8.66 -9.34 4.45
CA ALA A 26 9.64 -9.11 3.40
C ALA A 26 9.49 -10.09 2.22
N ALA A 27 9.35 -11.40 2.49
CA ALA A 27 9.19 -12.40 1.43
C ALA A 27 7.88 -12.19 0.64
N TRP A 28 6.78 -11.92 1.36
CA TRP A 28 5.47 -11.68 0.75
C TRP A 28 5.46 -10.45 -0.17
N THR A 29 5.96 -9.33 0.32
CA THR A 29 6.01 -8.08 -0.45
C THR A 29 7.03 -8.11 -1.58
N ARG A 30 8.16 -8.81 -1.42
CA ARG A 30 9.11 -9.03 -2.52
C ARG A 30 8.47 -9.79 -3.68
N ALA A 31 7.73 -10.86 -3.38
CA ALA A 31 6.98 -11.58 -4.42
C ALA A 31 5.94 -10.68 -5.09
N ALA A 32 5.19 -9.90 -4.30
CA ALA A 32 4.21 -8.96 -4.82
C ALA A 32 4.81 -7.88 -5.74
N LEU A 33 6.03 -7.41 -5.46
CA LEU A 33 6.76 -6.46 -6.32
C LEU A 33 7.19 -7.11 -7.64
N ALA A 34 7.71 -8.33 -7.58
CA ALA A 34 8.11 -9.09 -8.77
C ALA A 34 6.90 -9.38 -9.69
N ASP A 35 5.76 -9.79 -9.12
CA ASP A 35 4.53 -10.04 -9.88
C ASP A 35 3.98 -8.79 -10.60
N ARG A 36 4.43 -7.60 -10.18
CA ARG A 36 4.04 -6.30 -10.75
C ARG A 36 5.05 -5.76 -11.76
N GLY A 37 6.09 -6.53 -12.08
CA GLY A 37 7.16 -6.14 -13.02
C GLY A 37 8.02 -4.99 -12.53
N LEU A 38 8.16 -4.81 -11.20
CA LEU A 38 9.03 -3.80 -10.62
C LEU A 38 10.43 -4.41 -10.38
N ASP A 39 11.15 -4.60 -11.48
CA ASP A 39 12.44 -5.32 -11.47
C ASP A 39 13.65 -4.39 -11.25
N ASP A 40 13.50 -3.09 -11.52
CA ASP A 40 14.55 -2.07 -11.32
C ASP A 40 14.46 -1.42 -9.93
N LEU A 41 14.30 -2.26 -8.90
CA LEU A 41 14.29 -1.81 -7.52
C LEU A 41 15.66 -2.04 -6.87
N PRO A 42 16.06 -1.18 -5.90
CA PRO A 42 17.26 -1.40 -5.11
C PRO A 42 17.33 -2.83 -4.56
N ALA A 43 18.52 -3.43 -4.62
CA ALA A 43 18.74 -4.82 -4.20
C ALA A 43 18.32 -5.08 -2.74
N ARG A 44 18.39 -4.04 -1.90
CA ARG A 44 17.95 -4.05 -0.50
C ARG A 44 16.85 -3.01 -0.31
N LEU A 45 15.67 -3.49 0.06
CA LEU A 45 14.55 -2.66 0.50
C LEU A 45 14.23 -2.93 1.96
N GLY A 46 14.10 -1.87 2.74
CA GLY A 46 13.53 -1.88 4.08
C GLY A 46 12.01 -2.01 4.06
N GLN A 47 11.40 -2.05 5.24
CA GLN A 47 9.94 -2.04 5.34
C GLN A 47 9.36 -0.71 4.84
N ASP A 48 9.95 0.41 5.25
CA ASP A 48 9.50 1.75 4.88
C ASP A 48 9.55 1.97 3.36
N ASP A 49 10.61 1.51 2.68
CA ASP A 49 10.70 1.60 1.22
C ASP A 49 9.53 0.87 0.54
N ARG A 50 9.19 -0.33 1.04
CA ARG A 50 8.07 -1.12 0.51
C ARG A 50 6.73 -0.47 0.80
N ASP A 51 6.56 0.10 1.98
CA ASP A 51 5.32 0.78 2.34
C ASP A 51 5.17 2.11 1.56
N ALA A 52 6.26 2.81 1.26
CA ALA A 52 6.28 3.97 0.36
C ALA A 52 5.93 3.59 -1.08
N ILE A 53 6.46 2.48 -1.60
CA ILE A 53 6.06 1.94 -2.91
C ILE A 53 4.57 1.59 -2.91
N ALA A 54 4.06 0.96 -1.84
CA ALA A 54 2.64 0.65 -1.73
C ALA A 54 1.77 1.93 -1.75
N ALA A 55 2.19 2.98 -1.05
CA ALA A 55 1.52 4.27 -1.06
C ALA A 55 1.50 4.89 -2.46
N ALA A 56 2.63 4.93 -3.16
CA ALA A 56 2.72 5.44 -4.52
C ALA A 56 1.84 4.66 -5.51
N LEU A 57 1.84 3.33 -5.42
CA LEU A 57 1.00 2.47 -6.26
C LEU A 57 -0.50 2.63 -5.93
N THR A 58 -0.84 2.88 -4.66
CA THR A 58 -2.22 3.15 -4.22
C THR A 58 -2.69 4.49 -4.77
N ALA A 59 -1.86 5.54 -4.68
CA ALA A 59 -2.15 6.85 -5.28
C ALA A 59 -2.35 6.75 -6.80
N ARG A 60 -1.53 5.97 -7.50
CA ARG A 60 -1.72 5.71 -8.94
C ARG A 60 -3.03 5.00 -9.25
N ALA A 61 -3.39 3.98 -8.47
CA ALA A 61 -4.66 3.27 -8.64
C ALA A 61 -5.85 4.20 -8.39
N HIS A 62 -5.76 5.05 -7.35
CA HIS A 62 -6.78 6.05 -7.04
C HIS A 62 -6.98 7.05 -8.17
N ALA A 63 -5.89 7.61 -8.70
CA ALA A 63 -5.92 8.53 -9.84
C ALA A 63 -6.53 7.90 -11.11
N ARG A 64 -6.59 6.57 -11.20
CA ARG A 64 -7.22 5.83 -12.30
C ARG A 64 -8.66 5.39 -12.01
N GLY A 65 -9.19 5.69 -10.82
CA GLY A 65 -10.52 5.23 -10.40
C GLY A 65 -10.56 3.74 -10.05
N GLU A 66 -9.42 3.10 -9.78
CA GLU A 66 -9.31 1.67 -9.47
C GLU A 66 -9.43 1.37 -7.96
N THR A 67 -9.84 2.37 -7.16
CA THR A 67 -9.99 2.27 -5.71
C THR A 67 -11.41 2.56 -5.28
N GLU A 68 -11.85 1.92 -4.22
CA GLU A 68 -13.10 2.24 -3.53
C GLU A 68 -12.78 3.07 -2.29
N ALA A 69 -13.52 4.16 -2.08
CA ALA A 69 -13.50 4.88 -0.81
C ALA A 69 -14.42 4.17 0.18
N PHE A 70 -13.88 3.78 1.34
CA PHE A 70 -14.69 3.15 2.40
C PHE A 70 -15.66 4.15 3.07
N GLY A 71 -15.28 5.42 3.14
CA GLY A 71 -16.07 6.51 3.72
C GLY A 71 -15.16 7.59 4.29
N GLU A 72 -15.78 8.62 4.88
CA GLU A 72 -15.07 9.67 5.61
C GLU A 72 -14.47 9.11 6.91
N ILE A 73 -13.23 9.49 7.21
CA ILE A 73 -12.60 9.14 8.48
C ILE A 73 -13.32 9.91 9.59
N VAL A 74 -14.02 9.17 10.44
CA VAL A 74 -14.63 9.74 11.64
C VAL A 74 -13.53 9.99 12.66
N VAL A 75 -13.12 11.24 12.82
CA VAL A 75 -12.18 11.67 13.88
C VAL A 75 -12.98 11.92 15.16
N PRO A 76 -12.73 11.19 16.25
CA PRO A 76 -13.39 11.45 17.53
C PRO A 76 -13.04 12.86 18.02
N VAL A 77 -14.06 13.68 18.28
CA VAL A 77 -13.86 14.94 19.00
C VAL A 77 -13.81 14.62 20.50
N SER A 78 -12.76 15.05 21.19
CA SER A 78 -12.76 15.01 22.66
C SER A 78 -13.91 15.88 23.18
N PRO A 79 -14.77 15.37 24.08
CA PRO A 79 -15.71 16.24 24.77
C PRO A 79 -14.90 17.31 25.52
N ARG A 80 -15.29 18.58 25.34
CA ARG A 80 -14.75 19.68 26.14
C ARG A 80 -15.23 19.59 27.58
#